data_AF-A0A2H9PIX3-F1
#
_entry.id   AF-A0A2H9PIX3-F1
#
_cell.length_a   1.000
_cell.length_b   1.000
_cell.length_c   1.000
_cell.angle_alpha   90.00
_cell.angle_beta   90.00
_cell.angle_gamma   90.00
#
_symmetry.space_group_name_H-M   'P 1'
#
loop_
_entity.id
_entity.type
_entity.pdbx_description
1 polymer ?
#
loop_
_entity_poly.entity_id
_entity_poly.type
_entity_poly.pdbx_seq_one_letter_code
_entity_poly.pdbx_strand_id
1 'polypeptide(L)'
;MRTKPLTINLEVEQIERLDKATTVLDVSRSKLISTLLRESMIKLNNYLDIDTRNFYIFQFVKGKIGEEVLFDVFPRENALEIIEGVKVGKMGARKAIEMLSSV
;
A
#
# COMPACT_ATOMS: atom_id res chain seq x y z
N MET A 1 -25.86 -3.43 0.92
CA MET A 1 -24.64 -2.59 0.99
C MET A 1 -24.73 -1.51 -0.08
N ARG A 2 -24.38 -0.25 0.23
CA ARG A 2 -24.31 0.82 -0.79
C ARG A 2 -22.96 0.74 -1.49
N THR A 3 -22.95 0.51 -2.80
CA THR A 3 -21.75 0.63 -3.63
C THR A 3 -21.57 2.09 -4.01
N LYS A 4 -20.38 2.65 -3.79
CA LYS A 4 -20.03 3.99 -4.28
C LYS A 4 -19.41 3.84 -5.68
N PRO A 5 -19.91 4.54 -6.71
CA PRO A 5 -19.27 4.54 -8.01
C PRO A 5 -17.89 5.19 -7.90
N LEU A 6 -16.90 4.61 -8.57
CA LEU A 6 -15.53 5.08 -8.57
C LEU A 6 -15.03 5.04 -10.01
N THR A 7 -14.50 6.16 -10.48
CA THR A 7 -13.90 6.28 -11.81
C THR A 7 -12.39 6.09 -11.66
N ILE A 8 -11.83 5.22 -12.48
CA ILE A 8 -10.38 4.97 -12.53
C ILE A 8 -9.88 5.25 -13.94
N ASN A 9 -8.73 5.90 -14.04
CA ASN A 9 -8.04 6.11 -15.29
C ASN A 9 -6.96 5.03 -15.42
N LEU A 10 -7.00 4.29 -16.52
CA LEU A 10 -6.04 3.26 -16.86
C LEU A 10 -5.43 3.59 -18.22
N GLU A 11 -4.21 3.12 -18.46
CA GLU A 11 -3.60 3.22 -19.78
C GLU A 11 -4.40 2.38 -20.79
N VAL A 12 -4.39 2.80 -22.06
CA VAL A 12 -5.19 2.15 -23.12
C VAL A 12 -4.87 0.66 -23.22
N GLU A 13 -3.59 0.28 -23.17
CA GLU A 13 -3.17 -1.12 -23.23
C GLU A 13 -3.70 -1.94 -22.04
N GLN A 14 -3.81 -1.34 -20.86
CA GLN A 14 -4.36 -2.01 -19.67
C GLN A 14 -5.87 -2.24 -19.81
N ILE A 15 -6.58 -1.30 -20.42
CA ILE A 15 -8.01 -1.42 -20.72
C ILE A 15 -8.24 -2.56 -21.72
N GLU A 16 -7.43 -2.64 -22.79
CA GLU A 16 -7.55 -3.70 -23.79
C GLU A 16 -7.30 -5.10 -23.19
N ARG A 17 -6.29 -5.23 -22.32
CA ARG A 17 -6.01 -6.48 -21.60
C ARG A 17 -7.17 -6.84 -20.66
N LEU A 18 -7.73 -5.85 -19.95
CA LEU A 18 -8.88 -6.05 -19.07
C LEU A 18 -10.11 -6.52 -19.88
N ASP A 19 -10.37 -5.91 -21.03
CA ASP A 19 -11.48 -6.29 -21.90
C ASP A 19 -11.38 -7.73 -22.37
N LYS A 20 -10.22 -8.09 -22.91
CA LYS A 20 -9.96 -9.46 -23.34
C LYS A 20 -10.19 -10.46 -22.21
N ALA A 21 -9.73 -10.14 -21.00
CA ALA A 21 -9.95 -10.98 -19.82
C ALA A 21 -11.44 -11.08 -19.45
N THR A 22 -12.19 -9.98 -19.49
CA THR A 22 -13.64 -9.99 -19.21
C THR A 22 -14.44 -10.80 -20.22
N THR A 23 -14.06 -10.78 -21.50
CA THR A 23 -14.69 -11.59 -22.55
C THR A 23 -14.43 -13.08 -22.33
N VAL A 24 -13.19 -13.45 -22.01
CA VAL A 24 -12.82 -14.87 -21.77
C VAL A 24 -13.51 -15.43 -20.54
N LEU A 25 -13.64 -14.62 -19.48
CA LEU A 25 -14.21 -15.05 -18.20
C LEU A 25 -15.73 -14.85 -18.09
N ASP A 26 -16.37 -14.29 -19.12
CA ASP A 26 -17.80 -13.93 -19.16
C ASP A 26 -18.27 -13.15 -17.91
N VAL A 27 -17.51 -12.12 -17.54
CA VAL A 27 -17.79 -11.25 -16.39
C VAL A 27 -17.69 -9.78 -16.75
N SER A 28 -18.40 -8.91 -16.05
CA SER A 28 -18.24 -7.47 -16.25
C SER A 28 -16.88 -6.96 -15.75
N ARG A 29 -16.35 -5.88 -16.36
CA ARG A 29 -15.13 -5.18 -15.89
C ARG A 29 -15.18 -4.89 -14.39
N SER A 30 -16.32 -4.39 -13.90
CA SER A 30 -16.49 -4.06 -12.48
C SER A 30 -16.38 -5.30 -11.58
N LYS A 31 -16.96 -6.43 -12.00
CA LYS A 31 -16.90 -7.69 -11.25
C LYS A 31 -15.47 -8.24 -11.21
N LEU A 32 -14.78 -8.21 -12.35
CA LEU A 32 -13.38 -8.64 -12.44
C LEU A 32 -12.47 -7.77 -11.58
N ILE A 33 -12.56 -6.44 -11.72
CA ILE A 33 -11.79 -5.48 -10.90
C ILE A 33 -12.05 -5.71 -9.41
N SER A 34 -13.32 -5.82 -9.01
CA SER A 34 -13.66 -6.06 -7.59
C SER A 34 -13.11 -7.38 -7.06
N THR A 35 -13.02 -8.40 -7.91
CA THR A 35 -12.48 -9.71 -7.55
C THR A 35 -10.95 -9.63 -7.42
N LEU A 36 -10.28 -9.01 -8.39
CA LEU A 36 -8.83 -8.78 -8.33
C LEU A 36 -8.44 -7.93 -7.14
N LEU A 37 -9.19 -6.86 -6.84
CA LEU A 37 -8.96 -6.05 -5.64
C LEU A 37 -9.12 -6.87 -4.37
N ARG A 38 -10.14 -7.73 -4.28
CA ARG A 38 -10.33 -8.62 -3.13
C ARG A 38 -9.18 -9.62 -3.01
N GLU A 39 -8.75 -10.26 -4.09
CA GLU A 39 -7.64 -11.20 -4.08
C GLU A 39 -6.33 -10.52 -3.71
N SER A 40 -6.07 -9.32 -4.23
CA SER A 40 -4.92 -8.50 -3.85
C SER A 40 -4.98 -8.13 -2.37
N MET A 41 -6.14 -7.75 -1.83
CA MET A 41 -6.30 -7.49 -0.39
C MET A 41 -6.08 -8.75 0.46
N ILE A 42 -6.56 -9.92 0.02
CA ILE A 42 -6.35 -11.20 0.72
C ILE A 42 -4.86 -11.57 0.67
N LYS A 43 -4.20 -11.43 -0.47
CA LYS A 43 -2.76 -11.65 -0.62
C LYS A 43 -1.95 -10.68 0.23
N LEU A 44 -2.35 -9.41 0.31
CA LEU A 44 -1.75 -8.41 1.19
C LEU A 44 -1.91 -8.78 2.67
N ASN A 45 -3.04 -9.37 3.06
CA ASN A 45 -3.28 -9.85 4.43
C ASN A 45 -2.48 -11.12 4.79
N ASN A 46 -1.98 -11.88 3.80
CA ASN A 46 -1.16 -13.07 4.02
C ASN A 46 0.33 -12.76 4.19
N TYR A 47 0.74 -11.49 4.09
CA TYR A 47 2.07 -11.03 4.45
C TYR A 47 1.99 -10.28 5.80
N LEU A 48 2.04 -11.06 6.88
CA LEU A 48 1.87 -10.68 8.29
C LEU A 48 0.48 -10.13 8.64
N ASP A 49 -0.11 -10.66 9.71
CA ASP A 49 -1.33 -10.10 10.31
C ASP A 49 -1.17 -8.59 10.52
N ILE A 50 -2.20 -7.80 10.23
CA ILE A 50 -2.15 -6.32 10.23
C ILE A 50 -1.62 -5.81 11.57
N ASP A 51 -1.96 -6.46 12.68
CA ASP A 51 -1.49 -6.05 14.00
C ASP A 51 0.00 -6.33 14.18
N THR A 52 0.49 -7.44 13.62
CA THR A 52 1.92 -7.75 13.60
C THR A 52 2.69 -6.79 12.71
N ARG A 53 2.16 -6.45 11.52
CA ARG A 53 2.77 -5.43 10.65
C ARG A 53 2.83 -4.08 11.33
N ASN A 54 1.72 -3.64 11.92
CA ASN A 54 1.64 -2.38 12.65
C ASN A 54 2.57 -2.36 13.86
N PHE A 55 2.74 -3.50 14.55
CA PHE A 55 3.69 -3.64 15.64
C PHE A 55 5.12 -3.38 15.17
N TYR A 56 5.61 -4.05 14.12
CA TYR A 56 6.98 -3.85 13.63
C TYR A 56 7.20 -2.43 13.09
N ILE A 57 6.24 -1.86 12.35
CA ILE A 57 6.31 -0.47 11.90
C ILE A 57 6.39 0.49 13.11
N PHE A 58 5.57 0.27 14.14
CA PHE A 58 5.58 1.09 15.34
C PHE A 58 6.91 0.99 16.11
N GLN A 59 7.46 -0.22 16.30
CA GLN A 59 8.77 -0.38 16.93
C GLN A 59 9.88 0.32 16.13
N PHE A 60 9.83 0.26 14.79
CA PHE A 60 10.79 0.92 13.93
C PHE A 60 10.68 2.45 14.01
N VAL A 61 9.47 3.01 13.97
CA VAL A 61 9.23 4.45 14.14
C VAL A 61 9.78 4.93 15.49
N LYS A 62 9.61 4.13 16.54
CA LYS A 62 10.15 4.39 17.89
C LYS A 62 11.66 4.17 18.01
N GLY A 63 12.34 3.72 16.95
CA GLY A 63 13.78 3.45 16.94
C GLY A 63 14.20 2.24 17.78
N LYS A 64 13.25 1.34 18.10
CA LYS A 64 13.50 0.15 18.91
C LYS A 64 14.02 -1.04 18.11
N ILE A 65 13.84 -1.01 16.78
CA ILE A 65 14.40 -1.97 15.83
C ILE A 65 15.03 -1.23 14.65
N GLY A 66 16.05 -1.83 14.04
CA GLY A 66 16.74 -1.29 12.86
C GLY A 66 16.11 -1.70 11.53
N GLU A 67 16.63 -1.14 10.43
CA GLU A 67 16.18 -1.45 9.07
C GLU A 67 16.38 -2.93 8.72
N GLU A 68 17.45 -3.56 9.24
CA GLU A 68 17.77 -4.98 9.06
C GLU A 68 16.61 -5.90 9.49
N VAL A 69 16.01 -5.61 10.65
CA VAL A 69 14.86 -6.37 11.18
C VAL A 69 13.62 -6.21 10.30
N LEU A 70 13.45 -5.05 9.65
CA LEU A 70 12.37 -4.87 8.69
C LEU A 70 12.58 -5.69 7.42
N PHE A 71 13.82 -5.83 6.95
CA PHE A 71 14.14 -6.66 5.78
C PHE A 71 14.00 -8.17 6.05
N ASP A 72 14.18 -8.59 7.30
CA ASP A 72 13.98 -9.99 7.72
C ASP A 72 12.48 -10.35 7.85
N VAL A 73 11.65 -9.36 8.17
CA VAL A 73 10.21 -9.56 8.46
C VAL A 73 9.34 -9.25 7.24
N PHE A 74 9.71 -8.26 6.43
CA PHE A 74 8.94 -7.85 5.25
C PHE A 74 9.69 -8.13 3.96
N PRO A 75 8.96 -8.41 2.85
CA PRO A 75 9.54 -8.34 1.52
C PRO A 75 10.28 -7.02 1.31
N ARG A 76 11.41 -7.07 0.62
CA ARG A 76 12.35 -5.94 0.49
C ARG A 76 11.68 -4.65 -0.01
N GLU A 77 10.76 -4.76 -0.96
CA GLU A 77 10.01 -3.64 -1.54
C GLU A 77 9.14 -2.94 -0.47
N ASN A 78 8.43 -3.71 0.34
CA ASN A 78 7.57 -3.20 1.41
C ASN A 78 8.38 -2.58 2.55
N ALA A 79 9.51 -3.20 2.91
CA ALA A 79 10.42 -2.65 3.91
C ALA A 79 10.95 -1.28 3.50
N LEU A 80 11.33 -1.12 2.22
CA LEU A 80 11.79 0.17 1.67
C LEU A 80 10.69 1.23 1.70
N GLU A 81 9.46 0.89 1.32
CA GLU A 81 8.31 1.82 1.39
C GLU A 81 8.07 2.34 2.81
N ILE A 82 8.15 1.45 3.81
CA ILE A 82 8.03 1.81 5.24
C ILE A 82 9.17 2.74 5.66
N ILE A 83 10.41 2.39 5.32
CA ILE A 83 11.61 3.17 5.67
C ILE A 83 11.52 4.58 5.06
N GLU A 84 11.13 4.67 3.79
CA GLU A 84 10.97 5.92 3.06
C GLU A 84 9.83 6.77 3.65
N GLY A 85 8.66 6.18 3.91
CA GLY A 85 7.53 6.86 4.55
C GLY A 85 7.87 7.44 5.92
N VAL A 86 8.64 6.72 6.74
CA VAL A 86 9.13 7.21 8.04
C VAL A 86 10.15 8.34 7.88
N LYS A 87 11.08 8.23 6.92
CA LYS A 87 12.07 9.29 6.62
C LYS A 87 11.39 10.57 6.14
N VAL A 88 10.42 10.46 5.23
CA VAL A 88 9.63 11.59 4.73
C VAL A 88 8.80 12.21 5.86
N GLY A 89 8.14 11.40 6.69
CA GLY A 89 7.36 11.89 7.83
C GLY A 89 8.22 12.64 8.86
N LYS A 90 9.40 12.12 9.20
CA LYS A 90 10.37 12.81 10.08
C LYS A 90 10.89 14.12 9.46
N MET A 91 11.19 14.11 8.17
CA MET A 91 11.64 15.30 7.44
C MET A 91 10.54 16.37 7.34
N GLY A 92 9.30 15.97 7.09
CA GLY A 92 8.13 16.85 7.06
C GLY A 92 7.83 17.46 8.43
N ALA A 93 7.86 16.65 9.49
CA ALA A 93 7.70 17.13 10.87
C ALA A 93 8.83 18.09 11.28
N ARG A 94 10.08 17.79 10.89
CA ARG A 94 11.22 18.68 11.15
C ARG A 94 11.08 20.01 10.43
N LYS A 95 10.70 20.01 9.14
CA LYS A 95 10.44 21.25 8.38
C LYS A 95 9.29 22.05 8.97
N ALA A 96 8.23 21.39 9.42
CA ALA A 96 7.11 22.06 10.10
C ALA A 96 7.56 22.71 11.43
N ILE A 97 8.39 22.03 12.22
CA ILE A 97 8.95 22.58 13.45
C ILE A 97 9.91 23.74 13.17
N GLU A 98 10.79 23.63 12.16
CA GLU A 98 11.71 24.70 11.74
C GLU A 98 10.91 25.93 11.26
N MET A 99 9.81 25.75 10.53
CA MET A 99 8.91 26.82 10.14
C MET A 99 8.20 27.47 11.33
N LEU A 100 7.77 26.68 12.32
CA LEU A 100 7.13 27.18 13.55
C LEU A 100 8.10 27.87 14.51
N SER A 101 9.38 27.49 14.48
CA SER A 101 10.44 28.07 15.34
C SER A 101 11.09 29.32 14.75
N SER A 102 10.73 29.68 13.51
CA SER A 102 11.23 30.88 12.81
C SER A 102 10.25 32.07 12.86
N VAL A 103 9.29 32.04 13.80
CA VAL A 103 8.39 33.15 14.14
C VAL A 103 8.90 33.89 15.36
#